data_AF-A0A1Q7MIT5-F1
#
_entry.id   AF-A0A1Q7MIT5-F1
#
_cell.length_a   1.000
_cell.length_b   1.000
_cell.length_c   1.000
_cell.angle_alpha   90.00
_cell.angle_beta   90.00
_cell.angle_gamma   90.00
#
_symmetry.space_group_name_H-M   'P 1'
#
loop_
_entity.id
_entity.type
_entity.pdbx_description
1 polymer ?
#
loop_
_entity_poly.entity_id
_entity_poly.type
_entity_poly.pdbx_seq_one_letter_code
_entity_poly.pdbx_strand_id
1 'polypeptide(L)'
;MRSSLVDIFYESLGYCFGRVLVETLGPTVQASVYDLLGRSGIKREEISNRFDDVVQALTKTLGASSRVIVHRTVVEMFKEYSQRLDFSYTDSLRDRLALLKETVVANHVLPHRLRDETTFDTVEKPSWIDAPKGQAYGSLYPMKKGVKT
;
A
#
# COMPACT_ATOMS: atom_id res chain seq x y z
N MET A 1 2.80 -10.48 -22.29
CA MET A 1 2.09 -10.58 -20.99
C MET A 1 2.93 -9.81 -19.99
N ARG A 2 2.39 -8.75 -19.36
CA ARG A 2 3.09 -8.10 -18.25
C ARG A 2 3.13 -9.09 -17.09
N SER A 3 4.22 -9.13 -16.33
CA SER A 3 4.27 -9.92 -15.10
C SER A 3 3.19 -9.40 -14.15
N SER A 4 2.46 -10.28 -13.48
CA SER A 4 1.40 -9.92 -12.53
C SER A 4 1.85 -8.87 -11.50
N LEU A 5 3.13 -8.92 -11.09
CA LEU A 5 3.73 -7.95 -10.18
C LEU A 5 3.86 -6.54 -10.76
N VAL A 6 4.10 -6.43 -12.07
CA VAL A 6 4.20 -5.14 -12.76
C VAL A 6 2.82 -4.48 -12.83
N ASP A 7 1.77 -5.26 -13.06
CA ASP A 7 0.40 -4.76 -13.06
C ASP A 7 0.00 -4.30 -11.64
N ILE A 8 0.29 -5.10 -10.61
CA ILE A 8 0.09 -4.73 -9.20
C ILE A 8 0.86 -3.46 -8.83
N PHE A 9 2.08 -3.28 -9.35
CA PHE A 9 2.89 -2.08 -9.13
C PHE A 9 2.22 -0.82 -9.68
N TYR A 10 1.75 -0.88 -10.92
CA TYR A 10 1.07 0.25 -11.54
C TYR A 10 -0.29 0.53 -10.87
N GLU A 11 -1.05 -0.49 -10.49
CA GLU A 11 -2.26 -0.29 -9.69
C GLU A 11 -1.97 0.39 -8.34
N SER A 12 -0.87 0.00 -7.69
CA SER A 12 -0.43 0.60 -6.41
C SER A 12 -0.02 2.05 -6.60
N LEU A 13 0.62 2.39 -7.72
CA LEU A 13 0.97 3.76 -8.09
C LEU A 13 -0.29 4.63 -8.27
N GLY A 14 -1.29 4.12 -8.99
CA GLY A 14 -2.56 4.83 -9.17
C GLY A 14 -3.29 5.08 -7.85
N TYR A 15 -3.29 4.09 -6.95
CA TYR A 15 -3.86 4.21 -5.62
C TYR A 15 -3.12 5.23 -4.75
N CYS A 16 -1.78 5.15 -4.67
CA CYS A 16 -0.97 6.09 -3.89
C CYS A 16 -1.13 7.52 -4.40
N PHE A 17 -1.19 7.71 -5.72
CA PHE A 17 -1.44 9.01 -6.32
C PHE A 17 -2.80 9.58 -5.89
N GLY A 18 -3.86 8.78 -5.98
CA GLY A 18 -5.19 9.18 -5.53
C GLY A 18 -5.23 9.54 -4.04
N ARG A 19 -4.61 8.71 -3.19
CA ARG A 19 -4.51 8.96 -1.73
C ARG A 19 -3.79 10.28 -1.45
N VAL A 20 -2.65 10.53 -2.09
CA VAL A 20 -1.87 11.77 -1.92
C VAL A 20 -2.65 13.00 -2.35
N LEU A 21 -3.41 12.93 -3.45
CA LEU A 21 -4.25 14.05 -3.88
C LEU A 21 -5.31 14.40 -2.83
N VAL A 22 -5.98 13.40 -2.24
CA VAL A 22 -6.96 13.61 -1.16
C VAL A 22 -6.29 14.23 0.06
N GLU A 23 -5.18 13.65 0.51
CA GLU A 23 -4.51 14.08 1.74
C GLU A 23 -3.85 15.47 1.61
N THR A 24 -3.44 15.86 0.41
CA THR A 24 -2.70 17.11 0.20
C THR A 24 -3.63 18.25 -0.21
N LEU A 25 -4.62 17.99 -1.05
CA LEU A 25 -5.45 19.02 -1.68
C LEU A 25 -6.94 18.91 -1.32
N GLY A 26 -7.35 17.80 -0.70
CA GLY A 26 -8.74 17.52 -0.39
C GLY A 26 -9.52 16.93 -1.59
N PRO A 27 -10.71 16.38 -1.32
CA PRO A 27 -11.50 15.64 -2.31
C PRO A 27 -11.99 16.50 -3.48
N THR A 28 -12.31 17.77 -3.24
CA THR A 28 -12.80 18.68 -4.29
C THR A 28 -11.71 18.98 -5.33
N VAL A 29 -10.50 19.23 -4.86
CA VAL A 29 -9.36 19.52 -5.76
C VAL A 29 -8.89 18.23 -6.44
N GLN A 30 -8.95 17.09 -5.76
CA GLN A 30 -8.70 15.79 -6.39
C GLN A 30 -9.60 15.57 -7.62
N ALA A 31 -10.91 15.81 -7.50
CA ALA A 31 -11.83 15.68 -8.64
C ALA A 31 -11.42 16.62 -9.79
N SER A 32 -11.06 17.87 -9.47
CA SER A 32 -10.58 18.84 -10.46
C SER A 32 -9.27 18.42 -11.14
N VAL A 33 -8.37 17.76 -10.40
CA VAL A 33 -7.12 17.20 -10.96
C VAL A 33 -7.44 16.04 -11.91
N TYR A 34 -8.37 15.16 -11.56
CA TYR A 34 -8.79 14.09 -12.48
C TYR A 34 -9.50 14.62 -13.72
N ASP A 35 -10.33 15.65 -13.60
CA ASP A 35 -10.95 16.33 -14.74
C ASP A 35 -9.90 16.96 -15.65
N LEU A 36 -8.87 17.57 -15.06
CA LEU A 36 -7.75 18.15 -15.78
C LEU A 36 -6.95 17.09 -16.55
N LEU A 37 -6.68 15.95 -15.90
CA LEU A 37 -6.04 14.81 -16.56
C LEU A 37 -6.91 14.26 -17.69
N GLY A 38 -8.22 14.16 -17.48
CA GLY A 38 -9.20 13.77 -18.50
C GLY A 38 -9.18 14.71 -19.71
N ARG A 39 -9.13 16.03 -19.49
CA ARG A 39 -8.98 17.03 -20.57
C ARG A 39 -7.67 16.90 -21.32
N SER A 40 -6.60 16.44 -20.66
CA SER A 40 -5.32 16.12 -21.29
C SER A 40 -5.30 14.77 -22.02
N GLY A 41 -6.42 14.04 -22.03
CA GLY A 41 -6.55 12.73 -22.68
C GLY A 41 -6.02 11.57 -21.83
N ILE A 42 -5.81 11.76 -20.53
CA ILE A 42 -5.35 10.73 -19.60
C ILE A 42 -6.55 10.27 -18.78
N LYS A 43 -7.06 9.07 -19.08
CA LYS A 43 -8.13 8.46 -18.30
C LYS A 43 -7.61 7.95 -16.96
N ARG A 44 -8.50 7.80 -15.98
CA ARG A 44 -8.11 7.43 -14.60
C ARG A 44 -7.41 6.07 -14.55
N GLU A 45 -7.80 5.16 -15.43
CA GLU A 45 -7.26 3.81 -15.58
C GLU A 45 -5.86 3.81 -16.21
N GLU A 46 -5.51 4.88 -16.94
CA GLU A 46 -4.23 5.04 -17.63
C GLU A 46 -3.19 5.80 -16.80
N ILE A 47 -3.59 6.45 -15.71
CA ILE A 47 -2.72 7.27 -14.85
C ILE A 47 -1.49 6.49 -14.40
N SER A 48 -1.67 5.23 -14.06
CA SER A 48 -0.59 4.36 -13.61
C SER A 48 0.42 4.05 -14.72
N ASN A 49 -0.06 3.73 -15.92
CA ASN A 49 0.77 3.38 -17.08
C ASN A 49 1.45 4.60 -17.73
N ARG A 50 0.83 5.77 -17.61
CA ARG A 50 1.27 7.03 -18.22
C ARG A 50 1.71 8.05 -17.17
N PHE A 51 2.32 7.58 -16.09
CA PHE A 51 2.66 8.43 -14.96
C PHE A 51 3.56 9.61 -15.34
N ASP A 52 4.51 9.42 -16.27
CA ASP A 52 5.35 10.51 -16.79
C ASP A 52 4.50 11.61 -17.47
N ASP A 53 3.47 11.25 -18.23
CA ASP A 53 2.54 12.19 -18.86
C ASP A 53 1.67 12.91 -17.81
N VAL A 54 1.28 12.20 -16.74
CA VAL A 54 0.56 12.77 -15.60
C VAL A 54 1.41 13.83 -14.90
N VAL A 55 2.69 13.52 -14.64
CA VAL A 55 3.65 14.48 -14.06
C VAL A 55 3.79 15.71 -14.97
N GLN A 56 3.86 15.52 -16.28
CA GLN A 56 3.94 16.62 -17.24
C GLN A 56 2.67 17.48 -17.24
N ALA A 57 1.49 16.86 -17.23
CA ALA A 57 0.19 17.55 -17.19
C ALA A 57 0.02 18.35 -15.89
N LEU A 58 0.39 17.77 -14.75
CA LEU A 58 0.40 18.45 -13.46
C LEU A 58 1.38 19.62 -13.44
N THR A 59 2.57 19.45 -14.01
CA THR A 59 3.58 20.52 -14.05
C THR A 59 3.15 21.69 -14.93
N LYS A 60 2.47 21.41 -16.05
CA LYS A 60 1.90 22.45 -16.92
C LYS A 60 0.84 23.31 -16.23
N THR A 61 0.17 22.78 -15.21
CA THR A 61 -1.03 23.40 -14.63
C THR A 61 -0.81 23.91 -13.21
N LEU A 62 -0.09 23.16 -12.38
CA LEU A 62 0.25 23.50 -10.99
C LEU A 62 1.66 24.10 -10.84
N GLY A 63 2.45 24.12 -11.93
CA GLY A 63 3.82 24.62 -11.92
C GLY A 63 4.71 23.80 -10.98
N ALA A 64 5.60 24.49 -10.24
CA ALA A 64 6.52 23.87 -9.29
C ALA A 64 5.82 23.06 -8.18
N SER A 65 4.57 23.40 -7.86
CA SER A 65 3.76 22.73 -6.84
C SER A 65 3.47 21.25 -7.19
N SER A 66 3.51 20.89 -8.48
CA SER A 66 3.34 19.50 -8.93
C SER A 66 4.36 18.57 -8.28
N ARG A 67 5.59 19.05 -8.04
CA ARG A 67 6.68 18.26 -7.47
C ARG A 67 6.36 17.75 -6.06
N VAL A 68 5.59 18.51 -5.27
CA VAL A 68 5.16 18.08 -3.93
C VAL A 68 4.27 16.84 -4.03
N ILE A 69 3.33 16.85 -4.97
CA ILE A 69 2.41 15.73 -5.21
C ILE A 69 3.21 14.50 -5.65
N VAL A 70 4.05 14.66 -6.67
CA VAL A 70 4.84 13.55 -7.23
C VAL A 70 5.81 12.98 -6.18
N HIS A 71 6.51 13.84 -5.45
CA HIS A 71 7.43 13.41 -4.39
C HIS A 71 6.69 12.61 -3.33
N ARG A 72 5.56 13.14 -2.83
CA ARG A 72 4.77 12.46 -1.82
C ARG A 72 4.20 11.14 -2.36
N THR A 73 3.78 11.06 -3.63
CA THR A 73 3.37 9.80 -4.26
C THR A 73 4.48 8.76 -4.28
N VAL A 74 5.71 9.13 -4.63
CA VAL A 74 6.85 8.19 -4.60
C VAL A 74 7.17 7.78 -3.17
N VAL A 75 7.15 8.69 -2.20
CA VAL A 75 7.34 8.36 -0.78
C VAL A 75 6.28 7.34 -0.31
N GLU A 76 5.02 7.57 -0.66
CA GLU A 76 3.93 6.66 -0.33
C GLU A 76 4.09 5.28 -1.01
N MET A 77 4.59 5.23 -2.24
CA MET A 77 4.93 3.96 -2.90
C MET A 77 6.02 3.19 -2.15
N PHE A 78 7.10 3.85 -1.73
CA PHE A 78 8.16 3.19 -0.96
C PHE A 78 7.64 2.66 0.39
N LYS A 79 6.79 3.43 1.08
CA LYS A 79 6.12 2.96 2.31
C LYS A 79 5.21 1.77 2.04
N GLU A 80 4.42 1.82 0.97
CA GLU A 80 3.50 0.74 0.58
C GLU A 80 4.26 -0.56 0.33
N TYR A 81 5.48 -0.51 -0.22
CA TYR A 81 6.33 -1.69 -0.41
C TYR A 81 7.29 -1.98 0.75
N SER A 82 7.16 -1.29 1.88
CA SER A 82 8.05 -1.38 3.04
C SER A 82 9.54 -1.23 2.68
N GLN A 83 9.84 -0.43 1.66
CA GLN A 83 11.19 -0.13 1.20
C GLN A 83 11.75 1.10 1.90
N ARG A 84 13.07 1.14 2.04
CA ARG A 84 13.77 2.27 2.67
C ARG A 84 13.72 3.51 1.78
N LEU A 85 13.46 4.65 2.41
CA LEU A 85 13.45 5.96 1.76
C LEU A 85 14.86 6.53 1.71
N ASP A 86 15.61 6.15 0.68
CA ASP A 86 17.01 6.58 0.50
C ASP A 86 17.14 7.64 -0.60
N PHE A 87 16.24 8.63 -0.62
CA PHE A 87 16.23 9.70 -1.62
C PHE A 87 15.71 11.04 -1.07
N SER A 88 16.17 12.13 -1.68
CA SER A 88 15.83 13.50 -1.30
C SER A 88 14.79 14.11 -2.24
N TYR A 89 14.20 15.23 -1.81
CA TYR A 89 13.24 16.01 -2.61
C TYR A 89 13.78 16.45 -3.96
N THR A 90 15.08 16.70 -4.06
CA THR A 90 15.78 17.17 -5.27
C THR A 90 16.09 16.05 -6.26
N ASP A 91 16.01 14.79 -5.84
CA ASP A 91 16.37 13.65 -6.66
C ASP A 91 15.41 13.44 -7.84
N SER A 92 15.87 12.68 -8.83
CA SER A 92 15.04 12.23 -9.94
C SER A 92 14.02 11.19 -9.46
N LEU A 93 12.80 11.63 -9.20
CA LEU A 93 11.69 10.78 -8.74
C LEU A 93 11.36 9.65 -9.70
N ARG A 94 11.56 9.87 -11.01
CA ARG A 94 11.38 8.87 -12.06
C ARG A 94 12.37 7.71 -11.90
N ASP A 95 13.64 8.03 -11.68
CA ASP A 95 14.68 7.01 -11.51
C ASP A 95 14.47 6.22 -10.21
N ARG A 96 14.04 6.90 -9.13
CA ARG A 96 13.68 6.24 -7.87
C ARG A 96 12.50 5.28 -8.03
N LEU A 97 11.48 5.66 -8.79
CA LEU A 97 10.33 4.79 -9.07
C LEU A 97 10.73 3.59 -9.94
N ALA A 98 11.65 3.78 -10.90
CA ALA A 98 12.18 2.69 -11.72
C ALA A 98 12.97 1.67 -10.88
N LEU A 99 13.85 2.14 -9.99
CA LEU A 99 14.59 1.29 -9.05
C LEU A 99 13.65 0.53 -8.10
N LEU A 100 12.60 1.19 -7.61
CA LEU A 100 11.60 0.53 -6.78
C LEU A 100 10.91 -0.60 -7.56
N LYS A 101 10.50 -0.35 -8.81
CA LYS A 101 9.88 -1.36 -9.67
C LYS A 101 10.79 -2.56 -9.89
N GLU A 102 12.08 -2.33 -10.18
CA GLU A 102 13.07 -3.40 -10.34
C GLU A 102 13.22 -4.22 -9.06
N THR A 103 13.30 -3.56 -7.91
CA THR A 103 13.41 -4.22 -6.60
C THR A 103 12.17 -5.06 -6.28
N VAL A 104 10.98 -4.54 -6.58
CA VAL A 104 9.69 -5.22 -6.38
C VAL A 104 9.60 -6.48 -7.25
N VAL A 105 10.00 -6.37 -8.51
CA VAL A 105 9.98 -7.50 -9.46
C VAL A 105 11.04 -8.53 -9.09
N ALA A 106 12.26 -8.12 -8.73
CA ALA A 106 13.35 -9.03 -8.38
C ALA A 106 13.09 -9.80 -7.07
N ASN A 107 12.52 -9.12 -6.06
CA ASN A 107 12.28 -9.70 -4.75
C ASN A 107 10.83 -10.20 -4.56
N HIS A 108 10.02 -10.16 -5.60
CA HIS A 108 8.60 -10.56 -5.58
C HIS A 108 7.80 -9.96 -4.41
N VAL A 109 8.02 -8.66 -4.13
CA VAL A 109 7.41 -7.97 -2.98
C VAL A 109 5.99 -7.53 -3.31
N LEU A 110 5.02 -7.96 -2.50
CA LEU A 110 3.65 -7.45 -2.58
C LEU A 110 3.48 -6.16 -1.75
N PRO A 111 2.66 -5.21 -2.22
CA PRO A 111 2.33 -4.00 -1.46
C PRO A 111 1.62 -4.35 -0.15
N HIS A 112 1.81 -3.55 0.88
CA HIS A 112 1.33 -3.80 2.25
C HIS A 112 -0.16 -4.08 2.29
N ARG A 113 -0.98 -3.29 1.57
CA ARG A 113 -2.43 -3.49 1.46
C ARG A 113 -2.85 -4.89 0.98
N LEU A 114 -2.03 -5.55 0.15
CA LEU A 114 -2.32 -6.90 -0.36
C LEU A 114 -1.70 -8.00 0.51
N ARG A 115 -0.69 -7.69 1.32
CA ARG A 115 -0.14 -8.64 2.29
C ARG A 115 -1.14 -8.96 3.39
N ASP A 116 -1.88 -7.96 3.86
CA ASP A 116 -2.85 -8.14 4.94
C ASP A 116 -4.02 -9.03 4.49
N GLU A 117 -4.41 -8.98 3.22
CA GLU A 117 -5.46 -9.84 2.65
C GLU A 117 -5.04 -11.32 2.57
N THR A 118 -3.76 -11.60 2.33
CA THR A 118 -3.23 -12.98 2.29
C THR A 118 -3.04 -13.65 3.65
N THR A 119 -3.14 -12.92 4.76
CA THR A 119 -2.79 -13.45 6.10
C THR A 119 -3.96 -14.20 6.76
N PHE A 120 -5.18 -14.17 6.20
CA PHE A 120 -6.37 -14.76 6.82
C PHE A 120 -6.89 -16.07 6.19
N ASP A 121 -6.33 -16.54 5.07
CA ASP A 121 -6.88 -17.70 4.34
C ASP A 121 -6.03 -18.99 4.43
N THR A 122 -5.01 -19.03 5.28
CA THR A 122 -4.24 -20.27 5.53
C THR A 122 -4.13 -20.56 7.01
N VAL A 123 -5.27 -20.80 7.65
CA VAL A 123 -5.30 -21.70 8.81
C VAL A 123 -6.11 -22.93 8.41
N GLU A 124 -5.44 -23.91 7.82
CA GLU A 124 -5.95 -25.27 7.80
C GLU A 124 -6.23 -25.66 9.26
N LYS A 125 -7.50 -25.75 9.61
CA LYS A 125 -7.97 -26.31 10.87
C LYS A 125 -7.53 -27.78 10.86
N PRO A 126 -6.64 -28.23 11.77
CA PRO A 126 -6.35 -29.65 11.88
C PRO A 126 -7.61 -30.33 12.40
N SER A 127 -8.24 -31.11 11.52
CA SER A 127 -9.26 -32.09 11.88
C SER A 127 -8.59 -33.15 12.74
N TRP A 128 -8.78 -33.07 14.07
CA TRP A 128 -8.56 -34.22 14.93
C TRP A 128 -9.79 -34.49 15.81
N ILE A 129 -10.52 -35.50 15.33
CA ILE A 129 -11.06 -36.67 16.06
C ILE A 129 -12.12 -36.42 17.14
N ASP A 130 -13.27 -37.03 16.88
CA ASP A 130 -14.36 -37.39 17.78
C ASP A 130 -13.97 -37.93 19.18
N ALA A 131 -14.89 -37.65 20.13
CA ALA A 131 -15.32 -38.44 21.30
C ALA A 131 -15.11 -37.77 22.68
N PRO A 132 -15.85 -38.18 23.73
CA PRO A 132 -17.31 -38.15 23.89
C PRO A 132 -17.73 -37.33 25.13
N LYS A 133 -19.05 -37.15 25.31
CA LYS A 133 -19.67 -36.46 26.44
C LYS A 133 -19.29 -37.07 27.80
N GLY A 134 -18.93 -36.18 28.73
CA GLY A 134 -19.21 -36.33 30.16
C GLY A 134 -18.01 -36.64 31.05
N GLN A 135 -17.51 -35.64 31.78
CA GLN A 135 -17.10 -35.80 33.18
C GLN A 135 -16.81 -34.44 33.82
N ALA A 136 -17.41 -34.24 35.00
CA ALA A 136 -17.19 -33.11 35.87
C ALA A 136 -15.72 -33.05 36.31
N TYR A 137 -15.06 -31.92 36.09
CA TYR A 137 -13.77 -31.64 36.70
C TYR A 137 -13.97 -30.79 37.96
N GLY A 138 -13.73 -31.45 39.09
CA GLY A 138 -13.77 -30.86 40.42
C GLY A 138 -12.73 -29.78 40.62
N SER A 139 -13.11 -28.83 41.47
CA SER A 139 -12.26 -27.81 42.07
C SER A 139 -11.00 -28.42 42.68
N LEU A 140 -9.83 -27.99 42.21
CA LEU A 140 -8.53 -28.25 42.84
C LEU A 140 -7.80 -26.92 43.02
N TYR A 141 -8.29 -26.11 43.97
CA TYR A 141 -7.47 -25.05 44.57
C TYR A 141 -7.01 -25.51 45.95
N PRO A 142 -5.70 -25.74 46.17
CA PRO A 142 -5.17 -25.90 47.51
C PRO A 142 -5.10 -24.53 48.19
N MET A 143 -6.02 -24.27 49.14
CA MET A 143 -5.91 -23.16 50.09
C MET A 143 -4.62 -23.31 50.91
N LYS A 144 -3.64 -22.43 50.67
CA LYS A 144 -2.49 -22.28 51.56
C LYS A 144 -2.95 -21.60 52.85
N LYS A 145 -2.99 -22.35 53.96
CA LYS A 145 -3.03 -21.80 55.32
C LYS A 145 -1.64 -21.26 55.66
N GLY A 146 -1.51 -19.93 55.75
CA GLY A 146 -0.37 -19.23 56.35
C GLY A 146 -0.79 -18.63 57.68
N VAL A 147 0.00 -18.89 58.72
CA VAL A 147 -0.26 -18.69 60.15
C VAL A 147 0.19 -17.31 60.64
N LYS A 148 -0.56 -16.82 61.65
CA LYS A 148 -0.33 -15.81 62.70
C LYS A 148 1.01 -15.06 62.76
N THR A 149 0.88 -13.77 63.05
CA THR A 149 1.69 -13.03 64.04
C THR A 149 0.76 -12.26 64.96
#